data_AF-A0A6P1TJM1-F1
#
_entry.id   AF-A0A6P1TJM1-F1
#
_cell.length_a   1.000
_cell.length_b   1.000
_cell.length_c   1.000
_cell.angle_alpha   90.00
_cell.angle_beta   90.00
_cell.angle_gamma   90.00
#
_symmetry.space_group_name_H-M   'P 1'
#
loop_
_entity.id
_entity.type
_entity.pdbx_description
1 polymer ?
#
loop_
_entity_poly.entity_id
_entity_poly.type
_entity_poly.pdbx_seq_one_letter_code
_entity_poly.pdbx_strand_id
1 'polypeptide(L)'
;MVSQKITVTNKSGIHARPAGELVQVASKCSSDVVIQVGEKRVNPKSILMLMAAAIRCGTEITVECNGETEEEDLKKILDAIHSGLGE
;
A
#
# COMPACT_ATOMS: atom_id res chain seq x y z
N MET A 1 -15.73 2.23 -6.38
CA MET A 1 -14.71 2.21 -5.31
C MET A 1 -14.67 0.82 -4.68
N VAL A 2 -13.48 0.23 -4.60
CA VAL A 2 -13.23 -1.05 -3.90
C VAL A 2 -12.20 -0.88 -2.79
N SER A 3 -12.24 -1.74 -1.78
CA SER A 3 -11.29 -1.69 -0.67
C SER A 3 -11.09 -3.04 -0.03
N GLN A 4 -9.89 -3.28 0.51
CA GLN A 4 -9.59 -4.48 1.27
C GLN A 4 -8.67 -4.19 2.46
N LYS A 5 -9.02 -4.77 3.61
CA LYS A 5 -8.19 -4.74 4.82
C LYS A 5 -7.19 -5.90 4.81
N ILE A 6 -5.93 -5.61 5.11
CA ILE A 6 -4.86 -6.61 5.25
C ILE A 6 -3.96 -6.29 6.44
N THR A 7 -3.19 -7.29 6.88
CA THR A 7 -2.13 -7.13 7.88
C THR A 7 -0.78 -7.17 7.19
N VAL A 8 0.08 -6.18 7.48
CA VAL A 8 1.45 -6.17 6.95
C VAL A 8 2.29 -7.23 7.66
N THR A 9 2.89 -8.15 6.90
CA THR A 9 3.68 -9.27 7.42
C THR A 9 5.19 -9.12 7.23
N ASN A 10 5.61 -8.10 6.48
CA ASN A 10 7.01 -7.66 6.38
C ASN A 10 7.63 -7.50 7.76
N LYS A 11 8.70 -8.24 8.07
CA LYS A 11 9.28 -8.31 9.43
C LYS A 11 9.73 -6.93 9.91
N SER A 12 10.33 -6.14 9.03
CA SER A 12 10.75 -4.78 9.33
C SER A 12 9.69 -3.71 9.00
N GLY A 13 8.49 -4.11 8.54
CA GLY A 13 7.41 -3.22 8.13
C GLY A 13 7.67 -2.54 6.77
N ILE A 14 6.95 -1.45 6.49
CA ILE A 14 7.13 -0.70 5.23
C ILE A 14 8.17 0.40 5.44
N HIS A 15 9.44 0.00 5.44
CA HIS A 15 10.60 0.91 5.47
C HIS A 15 11.01 1.35 4.05
N ALA A 16 12.18 1.99 3.90
CA ALA A 16 12.60 2.60 2.63
C ALA A 16 12.55 1.66 1.39
N ARG A 17 12.99 0.39 1.51
CA ARG A 17 12.98 -0.55 0.37
C ARG A 17 11.55 -1.01 0.02
N PRO A 18 10.77 -1.60 0.94
CA PRO A 18 9.37 -1.94 0.66
C PRO A 18 8.53 -0.76 0.20
N ALA A 19 8.75 0.43 0.78
CA ALA A 19 8.08 1.66 0.34
C ALA A 19 8.42 2.02 -1.11
N GLY A 20 9.69 1.90 -1.50
CA GLY A 20 10.13 2.12 -2.88
C GLY A 20 9.46 1.18 -3.87
N GLU A 21 9.44 -0.12 -3.58
CA GLU A 21 8.76 -1.13 -4.41
C GLU A 21 7.25 -0.84 -4.52
N LEU A 22 6.61 -0.49 -3.39
CA LEU A 22 5.20 -0.15 -3.37
C LEU A 22 4.90 1.11 -4.20
N VAL A 23 5.76 2.13 -4.15
CA VAL A 23 5.65 3.33 -4.99
C VAL A 23 5.75 2.97 -6.46
N GLN A 24 6.66 2.07 -6.85
CA GLN A 24 6.82 1.63 -8.25
C GLN A 24 5.57 0.90 -8.76
N VAL A 25 4.94 0.07 -7.93
CA VAL A 25 3.68 -0.60 -8.28
C VAL A 25 2.54 0.41 -8.35
N ALA A 26 2.35 1.22 -7.29
CA ALA A 26 1.26 2.18 -7.19
C ALA A 26 1.31 3.25 -8.28
N SER A 27 2.50 3.67 -8.72
CA SER A 27 2.66 4.66 -9.79
C SER A 27 2.17 4.18 -11.15
N LYS A 28 1.98 2.86 -11.33
CA LYS A 28 1.41 2.26 -12.56
C LYS A 28 -0.10 2.12 -12.50
N CYS A 29 -0.73 2.38 -11.35
CA CYS A 29 -2.17 2.33 -11.18
C CYS A 29 -2.81 3.63 -11.66
N SER A 30 -3.83 3.51 -12.52
CA SER A 30 -4.62 4.64 -13.02
C SER A 30 -5.64 5.12 -11.99
N SER A 31 -6.05 4.24 -11.07
CA SER A 31 -6.96 4.58 -9.97
C SER A 31 -6.31 5.54 -8.97
N ASP A 32 -7.14 6.29 -8.26
CA ASP A 32 -6.74 6.91 -7.00
C ASP A 32 -6.62 5.82 -5.94
N VAL A 33 -5.45 5.73 -5.30
CA VAL A 33 -5.13 4.67 -4.33
C VAL A 33 -4.81 5.33 -3.00
N VAL A 34 -5.45 4.84 -1.94
CA VAL A 34 -5.23 5.29 -0.57
C VAL A 34 -4.93 4.09 0.33
N ILE A 35 -3.92 4.22 1.17
CA ILE A 35 -3.67 3.29 2.28
C ILE A 35 -4.10 3.99 3.56
N GLN A 36 -5.14 3.46 4.21
CA GLN A 36 -5.56 3.89 5.53
C GLN A 36 -4.82 3.08 6.61
N VAL A 37 -4.23 3.80 7.56
CA VAL A 37 -3.50 3.25 8.72
C VAL A 37 -4.03 3.92 9.98
N GLY A 38 -4.97 3.26 10.66
CA GLY A 38 -5.76 3.91 11.71
C GLY A 38 -6.53 5.11 11.16
N GLU A 39 -6.24 6.32 11.64
CA GLU A 39 -6.83 7.57 11.16
C GLU A 39 -6.04 8.24 10.02
N LYS A 40 -4.82 7.77 9.74
CA LYS A 40 -3.97 8.35 8.69
C LYS A 40 -4.39 7.82 7.32
N ARG A 41 -4.51 8.71 6.33
CA ARG A 41 -4.66 8.35 4.91
C ARG A 41 -3.38 8.68 4.17
N VAL A 42 -2.85 7.69 3.46
CA VAL A 42 -1.52 7.71 2.85
C VAL A 42 -1.64 7.46 1.37
N ASN A 43 -1.04 8.33 0.55
CA ASN A 43 -0.91 8.06 -0.88
C ASN A 43 0.30 7.13 -1.10
N PRO A 44 0.10 5.89 -1.60
CA PRO A 44 1.19 4.94 -1.80
C PRO A 44 2.13 5.31 -2.96
N LYS A 45 1.79 6.33 -3.76
CA LYS A 45 2.69 6.95 -4.75
C LYS A 45 3.72 7.90 -4.08
N SER A 46 3.57 8.20 -2.79
CA SER A 46 4.49 9.04 -2.02
C SER A 46 5.30 8.24 -1.01
N ILE A 47 6.59 8.02 -1.31
CA ILE A 47 7.52 7.35 -0.40
C ILE A 47 7.59 8.04 0.97
N LEU A 48 7.55 9.37 0.98
CA LEU A 48 7.62 10.17 2.20
C LEU A 48 6.41 9.91 3.11
N MET A 49 5.20 9.84 2.55
CA MET A 49 4.00 9.56 3.33
C MET A 49 3.99 8.12 3.85
N LEU A 50 4.44 7.15 3.05
CA LEU A 50 4.57 5.76 3.50
C LEU A 50 5.53 5.65 4.70
N MET A 51 6.68 6.30 4.64
CA MET A 51 7.63 6.31 5.75
C MET A 51 7.08 7.03 6.99
N ALA A 52 6.38 8.14 6.82
CA ALA A 52 5.75 8.89 7.92
C ALA A 52 4.54 8.16 8.55
N ALA A 53 3.94 7.22 7.84
CA ALA A 53 2.83 6.40 8.34
C ALA A 53 3.27 5.41 9.43
N ALA A 54 4.57 5.09 9.50
CA ALA A 54 5.17 4.17 10.48
C ALA A 54 4.48 2.78 10.50
N ILE A 55 4.24 2.22 9.31
CA ILE A 55 3.59 0.91 9.12
C ILE A 55 4.58 -0.19 9.51
N ARG A 56 4.27 -0.93 10.58
CA ARG A 56 5.12 -2.00 11.13
C ARG A 56 4.54 -3.39 10.81
N CYS A 57 5.33 -4.42 11.01
CA CYS A 57 4.81 -5.80 11.06
C CYS A 57 3.61 -5.89 12.01
N GLY A 58 2.55 -6.56 11.58
CA GLY A 58 1.30 -6.69 12.32
C GLY A 58 0.37 -5.48 12.25
N THR A 59 0.76 -4.40 11.56
CA THR A 59 -0.14 -3.25 11.36
C THR A 59 -1.25 -3.63 10.38
N GLU A 60 -2.51 -3.48 10.82
CA GLU A 60 -3.67 -3.55 9.94
C GLU A 60 -3.76 -2.25 9.12
N ILE A 61 -3.90 -2.42 7.81
CA ILE A 61 -4.10 -1.33 6.86
C ILE A 61 -5.31 -1.64 5.98
N THR A 62 -5.97 -0.59 5.48
CA THR A 62 -7.00 -0.74 4.45
C THR A 62 -6.49 -0.10 3.17
N VAL A 63 -6.46 -0.87 2.09
CA VAL A 63 -6.14 -0.36 0.75
C VAL A 63 -7.45 -0.05 0.06
N GLU A 64 -7.60 1.18 -0.40
CA GLU A 64 -8.76 1.70 -1.11
C GLU A 64 -8.34 2.09 -2.53
N CYS A 65 -9.11 1.67 -3.52
CA CYS A 65 -8.93 2.08 -4.92
C CYS A 65 -10.24 2.67 -5.44
N ASN A 66 -10.13 3.80 -6.13
CA ASN A 66 -11.26 4.45 -6.78
C ASN A 66 -10.87 4.88 -8.20
N GLY A 67 -11.56 4.33 -9.20
CA GLY A 67 -11.27 4.60 -10.60
C GLY A 67 -11.80 3.50 -11.53
N GLU A 68 -11.59 3.67 -12.83
CA GLU A 68 -12.08 2.72 -13.84
C GLU A 68 -11.41 1.34 -13.75
N THR A 69 -10.17 1.26 -13.24
CA THR A 69 -9.38 0.03 -13.08
C THR A 69 -9.25 -0.38 -11.62
N GLU A 70 -10.18 0.03 -10.75
CA GLU A 70 -10.04 -0.07 -9.31
C GLU A 70 -9.87 -1.50 -8.77
N GLU A 71 -10.55 -2.49 -9.36
CA GLU A 71 -10.42 -3.90 -8.98
C GLU A 71 -9.03 -4.46 -9.31
N GLU A 72 -8.55 -4.18 -10.52
CA GLU A 72 -7.24 -4.63 -10.97
C GLU A 72 -6.11 -3.95 -10.19
N ASP A 73 -6.25 -2.64 -9.94
CA ASP A 73 -5.27 -1.86 -9.20
C ASP A 73 -5.23 -2.27 -7.72
N LEU A 74 -6.39 -2.52 -7.10
CA LEU A 74 -6.45 -3.08 -5.75
C LEU A 74 -5.70 -4.41 -5.70
N LYS A 75 -6.00 -5.33 -6.63
CA LYS A 75 -5.32 -6.62 -6.69
C LYS A 75 -3.80 -6.48 -6.84
N LYS A 76 -3.31 -5.63 -7.75
CA LYS A 76 -1.87 -5.39 -7.95
C LYS A 76 -1.19 -4.90 -6.67
N ILE A 77 -1.82 -3.99 -5.94
CA ILE A 77 -1.27 -3.46 -4.68
C ILE A 77 -1.22 -4.56 -3.60
N LEU A 78 -2.32 -5.32 -3.45
CA LEU A 78 -2.38 -6.41 -2.48
C LEU A 78 -1.35 -7.49 -2.78
N ASP A 79 -1.22 -7.89 -4.05
CA ASP A 79 -0.23 -8.88 -4.48
C ASP A 79 1.20 -8.39 -4.21
N ALA A 80 1.49 -7.11 -4.46
CA ALA A 80 2.79 -6.52 -4.14
C ALA A 80 3.09 -6.59 -2.63
N ILE A 81 2.13 -6.25 -1.77
CA ILE A 81 2.30 -6.30 -0.31
C ILE A 81 2.47 -7.75 0.16
N HIS A 82 1.67 -8.70 -0.36
CA HIS A 82 1.80 -10.12 -0.02
C HIS A 82 3.10 -10.75 -0.52
N SER A 83 3.66 -10.25 -1.62
CA SER A 83 4.97 -10.70 -2.13
C SER A 83 6.13 -10.29 -1.24
N GLY A 84 5.89 -9.45 -0.22
CA GLY A 84 6.90 -8.95 0.71
C GLY A 84 7.68 -7.74 0.19
N LEU A 85 7.32 -7.16 -0.96
CA LEU A 85 7.92 -5.92 -1.47
C LEU A 85 9.48 -5.96 -1.51
N GLY A 86 10.02 -7.12 -1.85
CA GLY A 86 11.47 -7.35 -1.97
C GLY A 86 12.22 -7.57 -0.65
N GLU A 87 11.53 -7.91 0.44
CA GLU A 87 12.12 -8.32 1.73
C GLU A 87 12.27 -9.84 1.89
#